data_AF-A0A8B2ZI49-F1
#
_entry.id   AF-A0A8B2ZI49-F1
#
_cell.length_a   1.000
_cell.length_b   1.000
_cell.length_c   1.000
_cell.angle_alpha   90.00
_cell.angle_beta   90.00
_cell.angle_gamma   90.00
#
_symmetry.space_group_name_H-M   'P 1'
#
loop_
_entity.id
_entity.type
_entity.pdbx_description
1 polymer ?
#
loop_
_entity_poly.entity_id
_entity_poly.type
_entity_poly.pdbx_seq_one_letter_code
_entity_poly.pdbx_strand_id
1 'polypeptide(L)'
;MTTNTEPNQQALSEVLKEDEVGLVSYIMQQSQVDDLMSVATSLGECNIVEFQSYHALPNTNETLIDVYQGDFMTLYDSIEHDNFRTSDAYVFLTYNSGVFTRSESDYQAFLQDNQSDLIRGYLQAYVNGLPIIAMPNWFEAMNEYINERQLETTE
;
A
#
# COMPACT_ATOMS: atom_id res chain seq x y z
N MET A 1 2.60 19.64 20.99
CA MET A 1 3.16 19.60 19.63
C MET A 1 3.79 18.23 19.50
N THR A 2 3.04 17.24 19.01
CA THR A 2 3.65 15.99 18.56
C THR A 2 4.33 16.34 17.25
N THR A 3 5.65 16.19 17.21
CA THR A 3 6.39 16.32 15.97
C THR A 3 6.16 15.03 15.20
N ASN A 4 5.59 15.13 13.99
CA ASN A 4 5.47 14.04 13.00
C ASN A 4 6.86 13.61 12.52
N THR A 5 7.69 13.13 13.44
CA THR A 5 9.06 12.68 13.21
C THR A 5 9.05 11.25 12.70
N GLU A 6 9.93 10.96 11.75
CA GLU A 6 10.16 9.61 11.29
C GLU A 6 10.48 8.66 12.46
N PRO A 7 9.86 7.46 12.49
CA PRO A 7 10.17 6.45 13.50
C PRO A 7 11.63 6.02 13.43
N ASN A 8 12.22 5.77 14.59
CA ASN A 8 13.54 5.15 14.61
C ASN A 8 13.45 3.74 13.99
N GLN A 9 14.09 3.55 12.83
CA GLN A 9 14.04 2.29 12.08
C GLN A 9 14.51 1.08 12.89
N GLN A 10 15.53 1.25 13.75
CA GLN A 10 16.03 0.15 14.57
C GLN A 10 15.01 -0.23 15.65
N ALA A 11 14.47 0.75 16.38
CA ALA A 11 13.44 0.50 17.39
C ALA A 11 12.17 -0.10 16.79
N LEU A 12 11.75 0.38 15.61
CA LEU A 12 10.63 -0.20 14.87
C LEU A 12 10.92 -1.64 14.43
N SER A 13 12.15 -1.93 13.97
CA SER A 13 12.57 -3.28 13.61
C SER A 13 12.52 -4.25 14.80
N GLU A 14 12.83 -3.77 16.00
CA GLU A 14 12.73 -4.54 17.24
C GLU A 14 11.26 -4.83 17.58
N VAL A 15 10.40 -3.80 17.56
CA VAL A 15 8.95 -3.96 17.77
C VAL A 15 8.33 -4.93 16.79
N LEU A 16 8.67 -4.86 15.50
CA LEU A 16 8.13 -5.80 14.49
C LEU A 16 8.51 -7.26 14.76
N LYS A 17 9.66 -7.53 15.39
CA LYS A 17 10.05 -8.90 15.76
C LYS A 17 9.28 -9.41 16.97
N GLU A 18 8.90 -8.51 17.87
CA GLU A 18 8.30 -8.84 19.16
C GLU A 18 6.76 -8.84 19.10
N ASP A 19 6.16 -7.83 18.47
CA ASP A 19 4.71 -7.68 18.35
C ASP A 19 4.27 -6.96 17.06
N GLU A 20 4.52 -7.59 15.91
CA GLU A 20 3.99 -7.12 14.63
C GLU A 20 2.47 -7.00 14.64
N VAL A 21 1.76 -7.99 15.19
CA VAL A 21 0.30 -8.07 15.14
C VAL A 21 -0.33 -6.92 15.92
N GLY A 22 0.20 -6.60 17.09
CA GLY A 22 -0.24 -5.46 17.90
C GLY A 22 -0.01 -4.13 17.21
N LEU A 23 1.19 -3.90 16.67
CA LEU A 23 1.50 -2.66 15.95
C LEU A 23 0.63 -2.48 14.69
N VAL A 24 0.47 -3.52 13.89
CA VAL A 24 -0.40 -3.50 12.70
C VAL A 24 -1.82 -3.15 13.11
N SER A 25 -2.35 -3.82 14.14
CA SER A 25 -3.70 -3.55 14.65
C SER A 25 -3.86 -2.12 15.18
N TYR A 26 -2.80 -1.55 15.78
CA TYR A 26 -2.80 -0.17 16.28
C TYR A 26 -2.88 0.84 15.13
N ILE A 27 -2.06 0.67 14.08
CA ILE A 27 -2.09 1.52 12.88
C ILE A 27 -3.42 1.37 12.14
N MET A 28 -3.97 0.14 12.06
CA MET A 28 -5.27 -0.12 11.40
C MET A 28 -6.40 0.73 11.99
N GLN A 29 -6.45 0.90 13.31
CA GLN A 29 -7.49 1.67 14.00
C GLN A 29 -7.48 3.16 13.65
N GLN A 30 -6.35 3.67 13.16
CA GLN A 30 -6.13 5.08 12.84
C GLN A 30 -6.10 5.37 11.34
N SER A 31 -5.98 4.32 10.51
CA SER A 31 -5.82 4.46 9.08
C SER A 31 -7.12 4.80 8.37
N GLN A 32 -7.04 5.72 7.42
CA GLN A 32 -8.14 6.05 6.50
C GLN A 32 -7.91 5.39 5.14
N VAL A 33 -8.94 5.29 4.31
CA VAL A 33 -8.82 4.68 2.98
C VAL A 33 -7.83 5.42 2.09
N ASP A 34 -7.79 6.75 2.18
CA ASP A 34 -6.83 7.59 1.44
C ASP A 34 -5.37 7.28 1.83
N ASP A 35 -5.13 6.91 3.09
CA ASP A 35 -3.82 6.45 3.55
C ASP A 35 -3.44 5.14 2.85
N LEU A 36 -4.39 4.20 2.78
CA LEU A 36 -4.21 2.89 2.14
C LEU A 36 -3.97 3.03 0.63
N MET A 37 -4.66 3.97 -0.04
CA MET A 37 -4.41 4.27 -1.45
C MET A 37 -2.98 4.77 -1.67
N SER A 38 -2.52 5.71 -0.83
CA SER A 38 -1.17 6.27 -0.92
C SER A 38 -0.09 5.22 -0.71
N VAL A 39 -0.32 4.33 0.27
CA VAL A 39 0.58 3.22 0.59
C VAL A 39 0.59 2.16 -0.51
N ALA A 40 -0.57 1.79 -1.04
CA ALA A 40 -0.68 0.85 -2.15
C ALA A 40 0.10 1.33 -3.39
N THR A 41 -0.05 2.60 -3.76
CA THR A 41 0.71 3.21 -4.85
C THR A 41 2.21 3.14 -4.57
N SER A 42 2.64 3.59 -3.40
CA SER A 42 4.05 3.62 -3.04
C SER A 42 4.72 2.25 -3.01
N LEU A 43 4.03 1.22 -2.50
CA LEU A 43 4.53 -0.16 -2.48
C LEU A 43 4.61 -0.75 -3.89
N GLY A 44 3.62 -0.46 -4.74
CA GLY A 44 3.64 -0.87 -6.15
C GLY A 44 4.78 -0.23 -6.94
N GLU A 45 5.04 1.05 -6.74
CA GLU A 45 6.15 1.78 -7.37
C GLU A 45 7.54 1.27 -6.94
N CYS A 46 7.64 0.71 -5.73
CA CYS A 46 8.85 0.03 -5.26
C CYS A 46 9.11 -1.32 -5.95
N ASN A 47 8.29 -1.72 -6.92
CA ASN A 47 8.36 -2.99 -7.64
C ASN A 47 8.27 -4.23 -6.74
N ILE A 48 7.58 -4.11 -5.60
CA ILE A 48 7.28 -5.25 -4.74
C ILE A 48 6.12 -6.00 -5.38
N VAL A 49 6.40 -7.15 -6.01
CA VAL A 49 5.45 -7.90 -6.86
C VAL A 49 4.11 -8.17 -6.16
N GLU A 50 4.14 -8.47 -4.86
CA GLU A 50 2.95 -8.71 -4.04
C GLU A 50 1.97 -7.52 -4.04
N PHE A 51 2.48 -6.29 -4.08
CA PHE A 51 1.68 -5.07 -3.99
C PHE A 51 1.29 -4.48 -5.35
N GLN A 52 1.71 -5.08 -6.47
CA GLN A 52 1.38 -4.55 -7.80
C GLN A 52 -0.14 -4.52 -8.06
N SER A 53 -0.86 -5.53 -7.57
CA SER A 53 -2.32 -5.61 -7.72
C SER A 53 -3.09 -4.54 -6.91
N TYR A 54 -2.39 -3.82 -6.04
CA TYR A 54 -2.92 -2.73 -5.23
C TYR A 54 -2.66 -1.37 -5.87
N HIS A 55 -1.67 -1.27 -6.76
CA HIS A 55 -1.31 -0.02 -7.39
C HIS A 55 -2.32 0.34 -8.49
N ALA A 56 -3.22 1.25 -8.14
CA ALA A 56 -4.20 1.79 -9.05
C ALA A 56 -3.61 2.95 -9.87
N LEU A 57 -3.80 2.90 -11.19
CA LEU A 57 -3.59 4.03 -12.08
C LEU A 57 -4.95 4.60 -12.50
N PRO A 58 -5.07 5.92 -12.73
CA PRO A 58 -6.34 6.50 -13.15
C PRO A 58 -6.72 5.97 -14.54
N ASN A 59 -7.96 5.53 -14.73
CA ASN A 59 -8.43 4.99 -16.01
C ASN A 59 -8.70 6.11 -17.01
N THR A 60 -7.63 6.69 -17.54
CA THR A 60 -7.65 7.79 -18.50
C THR A 60 -7.05 7.36 -19.83
N ASN A 61 -7.42 8.00 -20.93
CA ASN A 61 -6.82 7.72 -22.23
C ASN A 61 -5.29 7.84 -22.21
N GLU A 62 -4.73 8.77 -21.42
CA GLU A 62 -3.28 8.93 -21.26
C GLU A 62 -2.66 7.74 -20.55
N THR A 63 -3.21 7.33 -19.40
CA THR A 63 -2.76 6.13 -18.68
C THR A 63 -2.86 4.91 -19.56
N LEU A 64 -3.98 4.74 -20.27
CA LEU A 64 -4.15 3.69 -21.24
C LEU A 64 -3.01 3.77 -22.28
N ILE A 65 -2.80 4.90 -22.95
CA ILE A 65 -1.71 5.05 -23.93
C ILE A 65 -0.33 4.75 -23.33
N ASP A 66 -0.02 5.24 -22.13
CA ASP A 66 1.27 5.09 -21.44
C ASP A 66 1.54 3.65 -21.01
N VAL A 67 0.50 2.96 -20.56
CA VAL A 67 0.54 1.52 -20.29
C VAL A 67 0.65 0.72 -21.59
N TYR A 68 0.09 1.24 -22.69
CA TYR A 68 -0.07 0.53 -23.96
C TYR A 68 0.99 0.90 -25.02
N GLN A 69 2.10 1.55 -24.65
CA GLN A 69 3.18 2.05 -25.55
C GLN A 69 3.96 0.95 -26.34
N GLY A 70 3.37 -0.19 -26.66
CA GLY A 70 3.96 -1.23 -27.49
C GLY A 70 3.00 -2.37 -27.78
N ASP A 71 2.33 -2.30 -28.94
CA ASP A 71 1.47 -3.33 -29.53
C ASP A 71 0.16 -3.69 -28.79
N PHE A 72 -0.92 -3.02 -29.20
CA PHE A 72 -2.30 -3.22 -28.78
C PHE A 72 -2.77 -4.68 -28.79
N MET A 73 -2.26 -5.53 -29.70
CA MET A 73 -2.68 -6.93 -29.81
C MET A 73 -2.12 -7.80 -28.67
N THR A 74 -0.87 -7.57 -28.27
CA THR A 74 -0.25 -8.29 -27.14
C THR A 74 -0.97 -7.98 -25.82
N LEU A 75 -1.49 -6.76 -25.70
CA LEU A 75 -2.30 -6.34 -24.56
C LEU A 75 -3.71 -6.94 -24.60
N TYR A 76 -4.40 -6.90 -25.75
CA TYR A 76 -5.75 -7.48 -25.87
C TYR A 76 -5.80 -8.93 -25.38
N ASP A 77 -4.78 -9.72 -25.73
CA ASP A 77 -4.63 -11.11 -25.28
C ASP A 77 -4.35 -11.25 -23.77
N SER A 78 -3.90 -10.17 -23.11
CA SER A 78 -3.59 -10.11 -21.66
C SER A 78 -4.67 -9.44 -20.80
N ILE A 79 -5.73 -8.90 -21.43
CA ILE A 79 -6.86 -8.31 -20.71
C ILE A 79 -7.69 -9.46 -20.15
N GLU A 80 -7.96 -9.43 -18.85
CA GLU A 80 -9.03 -10.23 -18.29
C GLU A 80 -10.37 -9.59 -18.68
N HIS A 81 -10.90 -9.96 -19.85
CA HIS A 81 -12.09 -9.31 -20.43
C HIS A 81 -13.32 -9.34 -19.53
N ASP A 82 -13.43 -10.35 -18.65
CA ASP A 82 -14.53 -10.44 -17.68
C ASP A 82 -14.42 -9.39 -16.56
N ASN A 83 -13.22 -8.86 -16.33
CA ASN A 83 -12.87 -7.94 -15.24
C ASN A 83 -12.43 -6.56 -15.75
N PHE A 84 -12.64 -6.24 -17.03
CA PHE A 84 -12.28 -4.94 -17.61
C PHE A 84 -13.52 -4.16 -18.05
N ARG A 85 -13.72 -2.98 -17.46
CA ARG A 85 -14.81 -2.05 -17.78
C ARG A 85 -14.24 -0.67 -18.02
N THR A 86 -14.44 -0.13 -19.22
CA THR A 86 -13.96 1.21 -19.59
C THR A 86 -14.58 2.34 -18.77
N SER A 87 -15.69 2.08 -18.07
CA SER A 87 -16.37 3.05 -17.20
C SER A 87 -15.81 3.12 -15.78
N ASP A 88 -14.93 2.18 -15.41
CA ASP A 88 -14.35 2.12 -14.07
C ASP A 88 -13.34 3.24 -13.83
N ALA A 89 -13.10 3.57 -12.57
CA ALA A 89 -12.24 4.69 -12.19
C ALA A 89 -10.75 4.37 -12.32
N TYR A 90 -10.37 3.11 -12.09
CA TYR A 90 -8.97 2.70 -11.98
C TYR A 90 -8.65 1.51 -12.86
N VAL A 91 -7.41 1.49 -13.36
CA VAL A 91 -6.79 0.36 -14.07
C VAL A 91 -5.62 -0.18 -13.25
N PHE A 92 -5.47 -1.50 -13.26
CA PHE A 92 -4.45 -2.23 -12.52
C PHE A 92 -3.63 -3.08 -13.48
N LEU A 93 -2.32 -3.12 -13.25
CA LEU A 93 -1.37 -3.82 -14.10
C LEU A 93 -0.63 -4.85 -13.27
N THR A 94 -0.87 -6.11 -13.55
CA THR A 94 -0.24 -7.19 -12.81
C THR A 94 0.44 -8.15 -13.76
N TYR A 95 1.61 -8.65 -13.37
CA TYR A 95 2.31 -9.66 -14.18
C TYR A 95 1.53 -10.99 -14.27
N ASN A 96 0.75 -11.33 -13.24
CA ASN A 96 0.11 -12.63 -13.12
C ASN A 96 -1.37 -12.66 -13.56
N SER A 97 -2.12 -11.58 -13.31
CA SER A 97 -3.55 -11.48 -13.59
C SER A 97 -3.85 -10.54 -14.76
N GLY A 98 -2.82 -10.13 -15.50
CA GLY A 98 -2.96 -9.22 -16.62
C GLY A 98 -3.48 -7.84 -16.21
N VAL A 99 -4.32 -7.27 -17.08
CA VAL A 99 -4.89 -5.93 -16.92
C VAL A 99 -6.38 -6.02 -16.60
N PHE A 100 -6.80 -5.37 -15.52
CA PHE A 100 -8.20 -5.30 -15.08
C PHE A 100 -8.53 -3.90 -14.54
N THR A 101 -9.82 -3.62 -14.31
CA THR A 101 -10.29 -2.33 -13.77
C THR A 101 -11.12 -2.52 -12.52
N ARG A 102 -11.26 -1.45 -11.73
CA ARG A 102 -12.22 -1.38 -10.61
C ARG A 102 -12.90 -0.02 -10.57
N SER A 103 -14.18 -0.02 -10.21
CA SER A 103 -14.84 1.20 -9.77
C SER A 103 -14.16 1.76 -8.51
N GLU A 104 -14.38 3.04 -8.20
CA GLU A 104 -13.81 3.65 -7.00
C GLU A 104 -14.25 2.92 -5.73
N SER A 105 -15.54 2.60 -5.59
CA SER A 105 -16.05 1.86 -4.45
C SER A 105 -15.46 0.45 -4.32
N ASP A 106 -15.29 -0.25 -5.43
CA ASP A 106 -14.73 -1.62 -5.42
C ASP A 106 -13.23 -1.61 -5.07
N TYR A 107 -12.52 -0.56 -5.46
CA TYR A 107 -11.12 -0.38 -5.07
C TYR A 107 -10.98 -0.03 -3.59
N GLN A 108 -11.80 0.91 -3.09
CA GLN A 108 -11.79 1.27 -1.67
C GLN A 108 -12.13 0.07 -0.77
N ALA A 109 -13.14 -0.74 -1.15
CA ALA A 109 -13.48 -1.97 -0.45
C ALA A 109 -12.32 -2.97 -0.47
N PHE A 110 -11.66 -3.15 -1.62
CA PHE A 110 -10.49 -4.01 -1.74
C PHE A 110 -9.33 -3.58 -0.84
N LEU A 111 -9.05 -2.28 -0.74
CA LEU A 111 -8.01 -1.78 0.17
C LEU A 111 -8.34 -2.04 1.63
N GLN A 112 -9.61 -1.89 2.02
CA GLN A 112 -10.06 -2.19 3.38
C GLN A 112 -9.96 -3.68 3.72
N ASP A 113 -10.40 -4.55 2.80
CA ASP A 113 -10.32 -6.00 2.98
C ASP A 113 -8.88 -6.51 3.16
N ASN A 114 -7.90 -5.78 2.61
CA ASN A 114 -6.48 -6.14 2.64
C ASN A 114 -5.63 -5.13 3.47
N GLN A 115 -6.28 -4.35 4.33
CA GLN A 115 -5.64 -3.28 5.10
C GLN A 115 -4.43 -3.77 5.91
N SER A 116 -4.56 -4.94 6.55
CA SER A 116 -3.49 -5.52 7.36
C SER A 116 -2.23 -5.80 6.54
N ASP A 117 -2.38 -6.27 5.31
CA ASP A 117 -1.24 -6.66 4.47
C ASP A 117 -0.54 -5.43 3.89
N LEU A 118 -1.30 -4.39 3.53
CA LEU A 118 -0.73 -3.09 3.13
C LEU A 118 0.08 -2.45 4.26
N ILE A 119 -0.42 -2.47 5.49
CA ILE A 119 0.29 -1.91 6.64
C ILE A 119 1.56 -2.73 6.93
N ARG A 120 1.48 -4.06 6.93
CA ARG A 120 2.67 -4.93 7.07
C ARG A 120 3.71 -4.64 5.99
N GLY A 121 3.29 -4.59 4.73
CA GLY A 121 4.14 -4.29 3.60
C GLY A 121 4.84 -2.94 3.75
N TYR A 122 4.10 -1.91 4.15
CA TYR A 122 4.63 -0.58 4.42
C TYR A 122 5.68 -0.59 5.53
N LEU A 123 5.39 -1.21 6.67
CA LEU A 123 6.32 -1.32 7.80
C LEU A 123 7.61 -2.04 7.43
N GLN A 124 7.49 -3.16 6.72
CA GLN A 124 8.65 -3.91 6.24
C GLN A 124 9.46 -3.12 5.22
N ALA A 125 8.81 -2.47 4.26
CA ALA A 125 9.46 -1.61 3.28
C ALA A 125 10.21 -0.46 3.96
N TYR A 126 9.61 0.15 4.97
CA TYR A 126 10.20 1.24 5.75
C TYR A 126 11.46 0.81 6.48
N VAL A 127 11.39 -0.31 7.23
CA VAL A 127 12.52 -0.85 7.99
C VAL A 127 13.65 -1.33 7.07
N ASN A 128 13.31 -1.79 5.86
CA ASN A 128 14.29 -2.16 4.84
C ASN A 128 14.89 -0.96 4.08
N GLY A 129 14.48 0.28 4.40
CA GLY A 129 14.98 1.49 3.75
C GLY A 129 14.55 1.64 2.29
N LEU A 130 13.42 1.02 1.90
CA LEU A 130 12.84 1.23 0.57
C LEU A 130 12.29 2.66 0.45
N PRO A 131 12.33 3.27 -0.74
CA PRO A 131 11.91 4.66 -0.96
C PRO A 131 10.39 4.79 -1.00
N ILE A 132 9.73 4.50 0.11
CA ILE A 132 8.29 4.64 0.25
C ILE A 132 7.87 6.07 0.62
N ILE A 133 6.60 6.39 0.37
CA ILE A 133 6.01 7.67 0.75
C ILE A 133 5.98 7.81 2.28
N ALA A 134 6.26 9.01 2.78
CA ALA A 134 6.12 9.30 4.20
C ALA A 134 4.63 9.37 4.57
N MET A 135 4.25 8.68 5.65
CA MET A 135 2.87 8.68 6.17
C MET A 135 2.87 9.29 7.59
N PRO A 136 2.72 10.63 7.73
CA PRO A 136 2.88 11.30 9.01
C PRO A 136 1.98 10.76 10.13
N ASN A 137 0.72 10.44 9.83
CA ASN A 137 -0.21 9.88 10.81
C ASN A 137 0.24 8.48 11.29
N TRP A 138 0.79 7.67 10.38
CA TRP A 138 1.29 6.35 10.74
C TRP A 138 2.63 6.46 11.47
N PHE A 139 3.45 7.46 11.18
CA PHE A 139 4.67 7.74 11.94
C PHE A 139 4.36 8.12 13.39
N GLU A 140 3.32 8.92 13.62
CA GLU A 140 2.84 9.22 14.97
C GLU A 140 2.42 7.92 15.68
N ALA A 141 1.57 7.10 15.06
CA ALA A 141 1.15 5.82 15.62
C ALA A 141 2.30 4.85 15.90
N MET A 142 3.29 4.75 15.00
CA MET A 142 4.48 3.93 15.19
C MET A 142 5.32 4.40 16.39
N ASN A 143 5.54 5.72 16.50
CA ASN A 143 6.32 6.28 17.60
C ASN A 143 5.62 6.09 18.95
N GLU A 144 4.31 6.32 19.02
CA GLU A 144 3.52 6.05 20.22
C GLU A 144 3.68 4.59 20.66
N TYR A 145 3.49 3.66 19.73
CA TYR A 145 3.57 2.23 20.02
C TYR A 145 4.98 1.80 20.48
N ILE A 146 6.04 2.32 19.82
CA ILE A 146 7.43 2.08 20.25
C ILE A 146 7.65 2.57 21.68
N ASN A 147 7.19 3.78 22.00
CA ASN A 147 7.38 4.38 23.31
C ASN A 147 6.64 3.60 24.41
N GLU A 148 5.41 3.13 24.14
CA GLU A 148 4.64 2.30 25.07
C GLU A 148 5.39 1.00 25.40
N ARG A 149 5.93 0.31 24.39
CA ARG A 149 6.70 -0.93 24.58
C ARG A 149 8.00 -0.73 25.34
N GLN A 150 8.71 0.37 25.08
CA GLN A 150 9.95 0.65 25.81
C GLN A 150 9.69 0.94 27.29
N LEU A 151 8.59 1.60 27.64
CA LEU A 151 8.21 1.85 29.04
C LEU A 151 7.89 0.55 29.78
N GLU A 152 7.18 -0.40 29.14
CA GLU A 152 6.85 -1.71 29.72
C GLU A 152 8.09 -2.56 30.07
N THR A 153 9.18 -2.44 29.31
CA THR A 153 10.43 -3.20 29.56
C THR A 153 11.29 -2.66 30.72
N THR A 154 10.93 -1.50 31.28
CA THR A 154 11.65 -0.85 32.38
C THR A 154 11.06 -1.11 33.78
N GLU A 155 9.93 -1.82 33.86
CA GLU A 155 9.31 -2.29 35.11
C GLU A 155 9.74 -3.71 35.50
#